data_AF-A0A267MNE1-F1
#
_entry.id   AF-A0A267MNE1-F1
#
_cell.length_a   1.000
_cell.length_b   1.000
_cell.length_c   1.000
_cell.angle_alpha   90.00
_cell.angle_beta   90.00
_cell.angle_gamma   90.00
#
_symmetry.space_group_name_H-M   'P 1'
#
loop_
_entity.id
_entity.type
_entity.pdbx_description
1 polymer ?
#
loop_
_entity_poly.entity_id
_entity_poly.type
_entity_poly.pdbx_seq_one_letter_code
_entity_poly.pdbx_strand_id
1 'polypeptide(L)'
;MDITTVYTVGAVLILGIGVTIAFYHYRKRNLEKLFNHVYETAKQIPKQKKNSFLLLMFKESLSASKHKSNTTSIAGKLNNPKYLEVQLVQMSRILKDTSKVQDKTIKKSLHLLKDYQAWEKDKMDKDKKIV
;
A
#
# COMPACT_ATOMS: atom_id res chain seq x y z
N MET A 1 -11.68 36.46 29.74
CA MET A 1 -11.83 35.53 28.59
C MET A 1 -13.28 35.62 28.16
N ASP A 2 -13.54 36.14 26.96
CA ASP A 2 -14.91 36.24 26.46
C ASP A 2 -15.45 34.86 26.12
N ILE A 3 -16.74 34.65 26.43
CA ILE A 3 -17.42 33.38 26.21
C ILE A 3 -17.39 33.00 24.71
N THR A 4 -17.44 34.01 23.84
CA THR A 4 -17.29 33.91 22.38
C THR A 4 -15.95 33.33 21.96
N THR A 5 -14.86 33.67 22.66
CA THR A 5 -13.52 33.13 22.40
C THR A 5 -13.46 31.65 22.78
N VAL A 6 -14.11 31.25 23.89
CA VAL A 6 -14.16 29.85 24.35
C VAL A 6 -14.94 28.97 23.37
N TYR A 7 -16.10 29.42 22.89
CA TYR A 7 -16.88 28.69 21.88
C TYR A 7 -16.14 28.56 20.55
N THR A 8 -15.44 29.61 20.12
CA THR A 8 -14.68 29.59 18.87
C THR A 8 -13.52 28.60 18.95
N VAL A 9 -12.76 28.58 20.04
CA VAL A 9 -11.67 27.61 20.26
C VAL A 9 -12.21 26.18 20.35
N GLY A 10 -13.33 25.97 21.05
CA GLY A 10 -13.99 24.67 21.13
C GLY A 10 -14.45 24.15 19.76
N ALA A 11 -15.05 25.00 18.94
CA ALA A 11 -15.50 24.64 17.60
C ALA A 11 -14.34 24.25 16.67
N VAL A 12 -13.23 25.01 16.70
CA VAL A 12 -12.04 24.70 15.87
C VAL A 12 -11.40 23.37 16.27
N LEU A 13 -11.34 23.05 17.57
CA LEU A 13 -10.81 21.78 18.05
C LEU A 13 -11.65 20.58 17.58
N ILE A 14 -12.98 20.69 17.68
CA ILE A 14 -13.89 19.63 17.22
C ILE A 14 -13.76 19.40 15.71
N LEU A 15 -13.70 20.48 14.92
CA LEU A 15 -13.49 20.37 13.48
C LEU A 15 -12.13 19.74 13.13
N GLY A 16 -11.05 20.13 13.81
CA GLY A 16 -9.72 19.55 13.60
C GLY A 16 -9.67 18.04 13.87
N ILE A 17 -10.31 17.60 14.95
CA ILE A 17 -10.45 16.18 15.29
C ILE A 17 -11.28 15.45 14.21
N GLY A 18 -12.41 16.03 13.81
CA GLY A 18 -13.29 15.47 12.78
C GLY A 18 -12.57 15.25 11.45
N VAL A 19 -11.81 16.26 10.98
CA VAL A 19 -11.00 16.15 9.76
C VAL A 19 -9.94 15.07 9.87
N THR A 20 -9.28 14.96 11.03
CA THR A 20 -8.23 13.96 11.26
C THR A 20 -8.79 12.54 11.22
N ILE A 21 -9.93 12.30 11.88
CA ILE A 21 -10.61 11.00 11.88
C ILE A 21 -11.10 10.65 10.47
N ALA A 22 -11.75 11.59 9.78
CA ALA A 22 -12.24 11.37 8.42
C ALA A 22 -11.09 11.03 7.45
N PHE A 23 -9.98 11.77 7.53
CA PHE A 23 -8.78 11.51 6.75
C PHE A 23 -8.19 10.13 7.04
N TYR A 24 -8.11 9.74 8.32
CA TYR A 24 -7.64 8.42 8.72
C TYR A 24 -8.51 7.30 8.14
N HIS A 25 -9.84 7.41 8.25
CA HIS A 25 -10.77 6.42 7.70
C HIS A 25 -10.70 6.33 6.17
N TYR A 26 -10.62 7.48 5.49
CA TYR A 26 -10.47 7.53 4.04
C TYR A 26 -9.19 6.81 3.58
N ARG A 27 -8.06 7.12 4.24
CA ARG A 27 -6.78 6.47 3.96
C ARG A 27 -6.84 4.97 4.21
N LYS A 28 -7.43 4.54 5.33
CA LYS A 28 -7.57 3.12 5.68
C LYS A 28 -8.38 2.36 4.62
N ARG A 29 -9.54 2.89 4.19
CA ARG A 29 -10.37 2.27 3.14
C ARG A 29 -9.62 2.12 1.81
N ASN A 30 -8.83 3.12 1.43
CA ASN A 30 -8.07 3.06 0.18
C ASN A 30 -6.93 2.04 0.25
N LEU A 31 -6.25 1.94 1.40
CA LEU A 31 -5.23 0.91 1.63
C LEU A 31 -5.83 -0.50 1.62
N GLU A 32 -7.00 -0.70 2.26
CA GLU A 32 -7.70 -1.99 2.23
C GLU A 32 -8.11 -2.38 0.80
N LYS A 33 -8.58 -1.44 -0.02
CA LYS A 33 -8.88 -1.70 -1.44
C LYS A 33 -7.62 -2.13 -2.20
N LEU A 34 -6.51 -1.40 -2.01
CA LEU A 34 -5.23 -1.74 -2.62
C LEU A 34 -4.76 -3.13 -2.19
N PHE A 35 -4.80 -3.43 -0.90
CA PHE A 35 -4.36 -4.71 -0.35
C PHE A 35 -5.22 -5.86 -0.83
N ASN A 36 -6.54 -5.70 -0.86
CA ASN A 36 -7.43 -6.72 -1.44
C ASN A 36 -7.15 -6.94 -2.93
N HIS A 37 -6.98 -5.88 -3.72
CA HIS A 37 -6.64 -6.02 -5.14
C HIS A 37 -5.33 -6.79 -5.34
N VAL A 38 -4.28 -6.38 -4.62
CA VAL A 38 -2.96 -7.04 -4.66
C VAL A 38 -3.04 -8.49 -4.15
N TYR A 39 -3.85 -8.77 -3.12
CA TYR A 39 -4.07 -10.11 -2.59
C TYR A 39 -4.69 -11.02 -3.64
N GLU A 40 -5.75 -10.57 -4.33
CA GLU A 40 -6.37 -11.35 -5.41
C GLU A 40 -5.42 -11.58 -6.59
N THR A 41 -4.68 -10.56 -7.02
CA THR A 41 -3.68 -10.73 -8.10
C THR A 41 -2.55 -11.67 -7.68
N ALA A 42 -2.09 -11.59 -6.44
CA ALA A 42 -0.98 -12.41 -5.95
C ALA A 42 -1.33 -13.90 -5.82
N LYS A 43 -2.63 -14.29 -5.78
CA LYS A 43 -3.06 -15.69 -5.79
C LYS A 43 -2.62 -16.44 -7.05
N GLN A 44 -2.50 -15.73 -8.18
CA GLN A 44 -2.12 -16.31 -9.47
C GLN A 44 -0.59 -16.49 -9.62
N ILE A 45 0.19 -16.02 -8.65
CA ILE A 45 1.66 -16.00 -8.71
C ILE A 45 2.24 -17.14 -7.87
N PRO A 46 3.29 -17.85 -8.35
CA PRO A 46 3.94 -18.90 -7.58
C PRO A 46 4.50 -18.37 -6.26
N LYS A 47 4.31 -19.14 -5.17
CA LYS A 47 4.71 -18.77 -3.80
C LYS A 47 6.16 -18.28 -3.69
N GLN A 48 7.08 -18.89 -4.45
CA GLN A 48 8.50 -18.53 -4.47
C GLN A 48 8.77 -17.09 -4.93
N LYS A 49 7.93 -16.54 -5.82
CA LYS A 49 8.08 -15.19 -6.37
C LYS A 49 7.09 -14.19 -5.74
N LYS A 50 6.24 -14.63 -4.81
CA LYS A 50 5.14 -13.82 -4.22
C LYS A 50 5.66 -12.50 -3.66
N ASN A 51 6.67 -12.51 -2.79
CA ASN A 51 7.16 -11.28 -2.15
C ASN A 51 7.78 -10.29 -3.15
N SER A 52 8.52 -10.79 -4.14
CA SER A 52 9.08 -9.96 -5.22
C SER A 52 7.97 -9.33 -6.07
N PHE A 53 6.92 -10.09 -6.35
CA PHE A 53 5.75 -9.62 -7.08
C PHE A 53 4.96 -8.57 -6.29
N LEU A 54 4.70 -8.82 -5.00
CA LEU A 54 4.04 -7.85 -4.11
C LEU A 54 4.82 -6.54 -4.06
N LEU A 55 6.14 -6.60 -3.90
CA LEU A 55 6.99 -5.41 -3.89
C LEU A 55 6.90 -4.64 -5.21
N LEU A 56 6.90 -5.35 -6.35
CA LEU A 56 6.71 -4.76 -7.67
C LEU A 56 5.36 -4.05 -7.77
N MET A 57 4.27 -4.71 -7.37
CA MET A 57 2.93 -4.14 -7.39
C MET A 57 2.83 -2.86 -6.56
N PHE A 58 3.43 -2.83 -5.36
CA PHE A 58 3.45 -1.62 -4.54
C PHE A 58 4.30 -0.49 -5.15
N LYS A 59 5.47 -0.82 -5.74
CA LYS A 59 6.30 0.14 -6.47
C LYS A 59 5.55 0.75 -7.65
N GLU A 60 4.92 -0.06 -8.48
CA GLU A 60 4.14 0.41 -9.63
C GLU A 60 2.93 1.23 -9.18
N SER A 61 2.20 0.79 -8.15
CA SER A 61 1.06 1.55 -7.58
C SER A 61 1.48 2.93 -7.08
N LEU A 62 2.60 3.02 -6.37
CA LEU A 62 3.14 4.31 -5.89
C LEU A 62 3.62 5.18 -7.05
N SER A 63 4.24 4.58 -8.06
CA SER A 63 4.74 5.28 -9.23
C SER A 63 3.57 5.85 -10.05
N ALA A 64 2.52 5.06 -10.27
CA ALA A 64 1.32 5.53 -10.96
C ALA A 64 0.59 6.64 -10.20
N SER A 65 0.48 6.52 -8.88
CA SER A 65 -0.09 7.60 -8.06
C SER A 65 0.71 8.90 -8.18
N LYS A 66 2.05 8.83 -8.17
CA LYS A 66 2.92 10.00 -8.31
C LYS A 66 2.82 10.65 -9.69
N HIS A 67 2.77 9.84 -10.75
CA HIS A 67 2.78 10.32 -12.13
C HIS A 67 1.37 10.55 -12.72
N LYS A 68 0.30 10.37 -11.91
CA LYS A 68 -1.11 10.36 -12.37
C LYS A 68 -1.31 9.48 -13.62
N SER A 69 -0.50 8.44 -13.77
CA SER A 69 -0.52 7.61 -14.97
C SER A 69 -1.62 6.57 -14.88
N ASN A 70 -2.32 6.33 -15.98
CA ASN A 70 -3.41 5.36 -16.04
C ASN A 70 -2.93 3.94 -15.67
N THR A 71 -3.71 3.26 -14.83
CA THR A 71 -3.53 1.86 -14.40
C THR A 71 -3.39 0.90 -15.59
N THR A 72 -4.02 1.24 -16.73
CA THR A 72 -3.94 0.51 -18.00
C THR A 72 -2.49 0.36 -18.51
N SER A 73 -1.62 1.34 -18.26
CA SER A 73 -0.22 1.29 -18.67
C SER A 73 0.62 0.31 -17.84
N ILE A 74 0.23 0.02 -16.60
CA ILE A 74 0.89 -0.97 -15.74
C ILE A 74 0.47 -2.37 -16.15
N ALA A 75 -0.83 -2.59 -16.37
CA ALA A 75 -1.35 -3.89 -16.81
C ALA A 75 -0.67 -4.35 -18.12
N GLY A 76 -0.51 -3.44 -19.09
CA GLY A 76 0.19 -3.75 -20.34
C GLY A 76 1.66 -4.14 -20.16
N LYS A 77 2.37 -3.52 -19.19
CA LYS A 77 3.77 -3.88 -18.88
C LYS A 77 3.88 -5.21 -18.15
N LEU A 78 2.98 -5.50 -17.22
CA LEU A 78 2.95 -6.76 -16.47
C LEU A 78 2.57 -7.96 -17.34
N ASN A 79 1.82 -7.74 -18.42
CA ASN A 79 1.52 -8.76 -19.43
C ASN A 79 2.73 -9.13 -20.29
N ASN A 80 3.83 -8.35 -20.25
CA ASN A 80 5.06 -8.71 -20.93
C ASN A 80 5.91 -9.62 -20.02
N PRO A 81 6.05 -10.93 -20.34
CA PRO A 81 6.72 -11.89 -19.46
C PRO A 81 8.20 -11.55 -19.25
N LYS A 82 8.89 -11.07 -20.29
CA LYS A 82 10.30 -10.69 -20.20
C LYS A 82 10.51 -9.51 -19.26
N TYR A 83 9.65 -8.51 -19.35
CA TYR A 83 9.68 -7.37 -18.43
C TYR A 83 9.43 -7.82 -16.98
N LEU A 84 8.38 -8.62 -16.78
CA LEU A 84 7.99 -9.11 -15.46
C LEU A 84 9.13 -9.90 -14.81
N GLU A 85 9.76 -10.82 -15.53
CA GLU A 85 10.87 -11.62 -14.97
C GLU A 85 12.06 -10.78 -14.54
N VAL A 86 12.48 -9.83 -15.39
CA VAL A 86 13.58 -8.91 -15.06
C VAL A 86 13.25 -8.11 -13.81
N GLN A 87 12.02 -7.58 -13.72
CA GLN A 87 11.58 -6.81 -12.55
C GLN A 87 11.51 -7.69 -11.29
N LEU A 88 11.02 -8.93 -11.38
CA LEU A 88 10.96 -9.85 -10.25
C LEU A 88 12.35 -10.19 -9.72
N VAL A 89 13.35 -10.39 -10.59
CA VAL A 89 14.74 -10.59 -10.18
C VAL A 89 15.28 -9.36 -9.47
N GLN A 90 15.02 -8.16 -10.00
CA GLN A 90 15.43 -6.92 -9.35
C GLN A 90 14.79 -6.77 -7.96
N MET A 91 13.47 -7.01 -7.85
CA MET A 91 12.77 -6.97 -6.57
C MET A 91 13.30 -8.02 -5.59
N SER A 92 13.64 -9.22 -6.07
CA SER A 92 14.28 -10.25 -5.23
C SER A 92 15.63 -9.77 -4.66
N ARG A 93 16.46 -9.13 -5.48
CA ARG A 93 17.73 -8.54 -5.01
C ARG A 93 17.52 -7.44 -3.96
N ILE A 94 16.54 -6.58 -4.20
CA ILE A 94 16.15 -5.52 -3.25
C ILE A 94 15.70 -6.12 -1.90
N LEU A 95 14.90 -7.19 -1.93
CA LEU A 95 14.43 -7.87 -0.72
C LEU A 95 15.54 -8.54 0.07
N LYS A 96 16.63 -8.99 -0.59
CA LYS A 96 17.79 -9.58 0.09
C LYS A 96 18.62 -8.55 0.85
N ASP A 97 18.72 -7.34 0.33
CA ASP A 97 19.52 -6.27 0.94
C ASP A 97 18.76 -4.94 0.96
N THR A 98 17.76 -4.87 1.84
CA THR A 98 16.90 -3.69 1.94
C THR A 98 17.63 -2.46 2.49
N SER A 99 18.73 -2.66 3.22
CA SER A 99 19.57 -1.59 3.80
C SER A 99 20.23 -0.71 2.75
N LYS A 100 20.60 -1.29 1.60
CA LYS A 100 21.27 -0.56 0.51
C LYS A 100 20.32 0.22 -0.39
N VAL A 101 19.00 0.08 -0.18
CA VAL A 101 18.00 0.80 -0.98
C VAL A 101 18.03 2.27 -0.61
N GLN A 102 18.41 3.13 -1.56
CA GLN A 102 18.37 4.59 -1.38
C GLN A 102 17.09 5.22 -1.96
N ASP A 103 16.47 4.57 -2.95
CA ASP A 103 15.26 5.06 -3.62
C ASP A 103 14.07 5.19 -2.65
N LYS A 104 13.51 6.40 -2.55
CA LYS A 104 12.39 6.73 -1.65
C LYS A 104 11.10 5.97 -2.01
N THR A 105 10.84 5.74 -3.29
CA THR A 105 9.68 4.98 -3.75
C THR A 105 9.82 3.54 -3.32
N ILE A 106 10.99 2.92 -3.53
CA ILE A 106 11.24 1.54 -3.12
C ILE A 106 11.15 1.40 -1.59
N LYS A 107 11.68 2.35 -0.82
CA LYS A 107 11.51 2.37 0.66
C LYS A 107 10.03 2.39 1.07
N LYS A 108 9.21 3.23 0.42
CA LYS A 108 7.77 3.27 0.66
C LYS A 108 7.08 1.97 0.26
N SER A 109 7.47 1.36 -0.86
CA SER A 109 6.97 0.05 -1.27
C SER A 109 7.32 -1.06 -0.28
N LEU A 110 8.52 -1.02 0.29
CA LEU A 110 8.95 -1.95 1.34
C LEU A 110 8.13 -1.76 2.62
N HIS A 111 7.78 -0.53 2.97
CA HIS A 111 6.89 -0.26 4.09
C HIS A 111 5.48 -0.79 3.84
N LEU A 112 4.91 -0.51 2.66
CA LEU A 112 3.62 -1.07 2.24
C LEU A 112 3.62 -2.60 2.21
N LEU A 113 4.73 -3.22 1.82
CA LEU A 113 4.86 -4.68 1.85
C LEU A 113 4.76 -5.22 3.28
N LYS A 114 5.40 -4.58 4.25
CA LYS A 114 5.30 -4.96 5.67
C LYS A 114 3.88 -4.77 6.20
N ASP A 115 3.26 -3.63 5.89
CA ASP A 115 1.88 -3.35 6.29
C ASP A 115 0.90 -4.37 5.68
N TYR A 116 1.10 -4.72 4.41
CA TYR A 116 0.34 -5.75 3.72
C TYR A 116 0.53 -7.12 4.38
N GLN A 117 1.75 -7.50 4.75
CA GLN A 117 2.00 -8.78 5.42
C GLN A 117 1.30 -8.86 6.79
N ALA A 118 1.31 -7.77 7.55
CA ALA A 118 0.58 -7.68 8.81
C ALA A 118 -0.94 -7.77 8.58
N TRP A 119 -1.46 -7.06 7.58
CA TRP A 119 -2.87 -7.13 7.18
C TRP A 119 -3.27 -8.51 6.66
N GLU A 120 -2.43 -9.17 5.85
CA GLU A 120 -2.69 -10.51 5.32
C GLU A 120 -2.78 -11.51 6.47
N LYS A 121 -1.88 -11.43 7.46
CA LYS A 121 -1.96 -12.26 8.67
C LYS A 121 -3.24 -12.01 9.46
N ASP A 122 -3.59 -10.76 9.74
CA ASP A 122 -4.83 -10.40 10.44
C ASP A 122 -6.08 -10.87 9.68
N LYS A 123 -6.09 -10.77 8.35
CA LYS A 123 -7.17 -11.29 7.50
C LYS A 123 -7.29 -12.81 7.61
N MET A 124 -6.18 -13.54 7.50
CA MET A 124 -6.19 -15.01 7.64
C MET A 124 -6.62 -15.45 9.05
N ASP A 125 -6.22 -14.71 10.10
CA ASP A 125 -6.58 -15.01 11.49
C ASP A 125 -8.06 -14.73 11.76
N LYS A 126 -8.65 -13.72 11.11
CA LYS A 126 -10.10 -13.45 11.14
C LYS A 126 -10.88 -14.52 10.40
N ASP A 127 -10.45 -14.90 9.20
CA ASP A 127 -11.12 -15.94 8.40
C ASP A 127 -11.12 -17.29 9.15
N LYS A 128 -10.05 -17.62 9.89
CA LYS A 128 -9.99 -18.82 10.74
C LYS A 128 -10.92 -18.80 11.95
N LYS A 129 -11.30 -17.64 12.47
CA LYS A 129 -12.22 -17.52 13.62
C LYS A 129 -13.69 -17.64 13.22
N ILE A 130 -13.99 -17.59 11.92
CA ILE A 130 -15.34 -17.68 11.35
C ILE A 130 -15.67 -19.13 10.92
N VAL A 131 -14.70 -20.04 10.98
CA VAL A 131 -14.85 -21.48 10.69
C VAL A 131 -15.00 -22.28 11.98
#